data_AF-A0A9X7JHN1-F1
#
_entry.id   AF-A0A9X7JHN1-F1
#
_cell.length_a   1.000
_cell.length_b   1.000
_cell.length_c   1.000
_cell.angle_alpha   90.00
_cell.angle_beta   90.00
_cell.angle_gamma   90.00
#
_symmetry.space_group_name_H-M   'P 1'
#
loop_
_entity.id
_entity.type
_entity.pdbx_description
1 polymer ?
#
loop_
_entity_poly.entity_id
_entity_poly.type
_entity_poly.pdbx_seq_one_letter_code
_entity_poly.pdbx_strand_id
1 'polypeptide(L)'
;ANMADWVCGANEEGFHIRGVNWGRDLPEPDLVADIRNVVEGDPSPDGQGVLAIQRGIEVGHVFYLGTKYSKAMDATFLDVDGKPKHFEMGCYGIGVTRILGAAIEQKHDDRGIIWPDAIAPFTVVICPVGYD
;
A
#
# COMPACT_ATOMS: atom_id res chain seq x y z
N ALA A 1 27.38 4.35 -6.88
CA ALA A 1 26.25 3.67 -7.56
C ALA A 1 26.77 2.51 -8.41
N ASN A 2 26.06 1.37 -8.54
CA ASN A 2 26.50 0.22 -9.36
C ASN A 2 26.35 0.44 -10.89
N MET A 3 26.39 1.69 -11.35
CA MET A 3 26.16 2.06 -12.74
C MET A 3 27.35 2.88 -13.23
N ALA A 4 27.94 2.43 -14.34
CA ALA A 4 29.08 3.06 -15.02
C ALA A 4 28.74 3.26 -16.49
N ASP A 5 29.42 4.22 -17.13
CA ASP A 5 29.27 4.55 -18.55
C ASP A 5 27.81 4.79 -19.00
N TRP A 6 27.02 5.44 -18.15
CA TRP A 6 25.59 5.62 -18.37
C TRP A 6 25.27 6.76 -19.34
N VAL A 7 23.99 6.84 -19.71
CA VAL A 7 23.45 7.82 -20.64
C VAL A 7 22.49 8.74 -19.90
N CYS A 8 22.58 10.04 -20.17
CA CYS A 8 21.64 11.02 -19.67
C CYS A 8 21.40 12.16 -20.65
N GLY A 9 20.38 12.97 -20.37
CA GLY A 9 20.16 14.21 -21.11
C GLY A 9 21.35 15.16 -20.92
N ALA A 10 21.73 15.86 -21.99
CA ALA A 10 22.84 16.82 -21.96
C ALA A 10 22.45 18.19 -21.34
N ASN A 11 21.20 18.33 -20.88
CA ASN A 11 20.56 19.61 -20.55
C ASN A 11 20.55 20.61 -21.74
N GLU A 12 20.63 20.09 -22.96
CA GLU A 12 20.46 20.80 -24.22
C GLU A 12 19.45 20.04 -25.09
N GLU A 13 18.50 20.77 -25.68
CA GLU A 13 17.43 20.17 -26.48
C GLU A 13 18.00 19.34 -27.64
N GLY A 14 17.55 18.10 -27.76
CA GLY A 14 17.99 17.20 -28.82
C GLY A 14 19.32 16.47 -28.56
N PHE A 15 19.98 16.69 -27.43
CA PHE A 15 21.29 16.08 -27.11
C PHE A 15 21.27 15.18 -25.87
N HIS A 16 22.15 14.18 -25.89
CA HIS A 16 22.43 13.28 -24.77
C HIS A 16 23.93 13.10 -24.60
N ILE A 17 24.38 12.86 -23.37
CA ILE A 17 25.75 12.48 -23.05
C ILE A 17 25.77 10.96 -22.83
N ARG A 18 26.80 10.28 -23.34
CA ARG A 18 27.02 8.84 -23.15
C ARG A 18 28.36 8.59 -22.50
N GLY A 19 28.49 7.46 -21.82
CA GLY A 19 29.72 7.08 -21.13
C GLY A 19 29.94 7.90 -19.85
N VAL A 20 28.87 8.43 -19.24
CA VAL A 20 28.94 9.26 -18.03
C VAL A 20 29.29 8.40 -16.81
N ASN A 21 30.12 8.93 -15.92
CA ASN A 21 30.54 8.27 -14.69
C ASN A 21 30.51 9.24 -13.51
N TRP A 22 29.94 8.77 -12.39
CA TRP A 22 30.04 9.43 -11.09
C TRP A 22 31.53 9.60 -10.69
N GLY A 23 31.83 10.68 -9.96
CA GLY A 23 33.18 11.08 -9.58
C GLY A 23 34.00 11.72 -10.72
N ARG A 24 33.93 11.21 -11.95
CA ARG A 24 34.68 11.73 -13.10
C ARG A 24 34.00 12.94 -13.74
N ASP A 25 32.72 12.80 -14.11
CA ASP A 25 31.99 13.83 -14.88
C ASP A 25 31.08 14.68 -14.00
N LEU A 26 30.72 14.18 -12.82
CA LEU A 26 29.86 14.81 -11.83
C LEU A 26 30.12 14.20 -10.44
N PRO A 27 29.85 14.94 -9.35
CA PRO A 27 30.06 14.43 -7.99
C PRO A 27 29.23 13.18 -7.72
N GLU A 28 29.72 12.32 -6.81
CA GLU A 28 28.89 11.26 -6.23
C GLU A 28 27.62 11.88 -5.59
N PRO A 29 26.47 11.17 -5.60
CA PRO A 29 25.24 11.68 -5.03
C PRO A 29 25.38 11.93 -3.52
N ASP A 30 24.88 13.07 -3.05
CA ASP A 30 24.87 13.43 -1.63
C ASP A 30 24.11 12.40 -0.76
N LEU A 31 23.08 11.78 -1.35
CA LEU A 31 22.28 10.72 -0.73
C LEU A 31 21.89 9.68 -1.79
N VAL A 32 22.09 8.42 -1.44
CA VAL A 32 21.50 7.28 -2.15
C VAL A 32 20.32 6.77 -1.33
N ALA A 33 19.14 6.68 -1.94
CA ALA A 33 17.91 6.26 -1.30
C ALA A 33 17.11 5.30 -2.18
N ASP A 34 16.17 4.58 -1.55
CA ASP A 34 15.20 3.76 -2.27
C ASP A 34 14.11 4.64 -2.88
N ILE A 35 14.17 4.81 -4.20
CA ILE A 35 13.31 5.73 -4.96
C ILE A 35 12.64 5.06 -6.16
N ARG A 36 12.82 3.75 -6.32
CA ARG A 36 12.18 2.98 -7.39
C ARG A 36 11.11 2.08 -6.80
N ASN A 37 10.12 1.71 -7.61
CA ASN A 37 9.30 0.57 -7.27
C ASN A 37 10.09 -0.72 -7.48
N VAL A 38 9.81 -1.71 -6.66
CA VAL A 38 10.24 -3.09 -6.89
C VAL A 38 9.60 -3.63 -8.17
N VAL A 39 10.28 -4.58 -8.81
CA VAL A 39 9.74 -5.36 -9.94
C VAL A 39 9.68 -6.83 -9.56
N GLU A 40 8.85 -7.60 -10.26
CA GLU A 40 8.76 -9.04 -10.04
C GLU A 40 10.14 -9.69 -10.26
N GLY A 41 10.56 -10.56 -9.33
CA GLY A 41 11.86 -11.21 -9.33
C GLY A 41 12.97 -10.44 -8.60
N ASP A 42 12.73 -9.21 -8.13
CA ASP A 42 13.69 -8.52 -7.26
C ASP A 42 13.95 -9.32 -5.97
N PRO A 43 15.17 -9.31 -5.41
CA PRO A 43 15.46 -9.96 -4.13
C PRO A 43 14.59 -9.41 -3.01
N SER A 44 14.08 -10.30 -2.16
CA SER A 44 13.32 -9.89 -0.99
C SER A 44 14.19 -9.06 -0.04
N PRO A 45 13.68 -7.96 0.54
CA PRO A 45 14.45 -7.11 1.45
C PRO A 45 14.83 -7.80 2.78
N ASP A 46 14.21 -8.93 3.11
CA ASP A 46 14.59 -9.78 4.25
C ASP A 46 15.71 -10.79 3.92
N GLY A 47 16.22 -10.78 2.68
CA GLY A 47 17.25 -11.67 2.18
C GLY A 47 16.78 -13.07 1.81
N GLN A 48 15.48 -13.35 1.84
CA GLN A 48 14.92 -14.68 1.62
C GLN A 48 14.05 -14.72 0.35
N GLY A 49 14.61 -15.26 -0.73
CA GLY A 49 13.87 -15.46 -1.99
C GLY A 49 13.71 -14.18 -2.81
N VAL A 50 12.67 -14.14 -3.63
CA VAL A 50 12.37 -13.07 -4.58
C VAL A 50 10.92 -12.60 -4.46
N LEU A 51 10.66 -11.35 -4.83
CA LEU A 51 9.35 -10.73 -4.75
C LEU A 51 8.44 -11.18 -5.91
N ALA A 52 7.22 -11.60 -5.57
CA ALA A 52 6.12 -11.77 -6.50
C ALA A 52 5.12 -10.61 -6.35
N ILE A 53 4.47 -10.20 -7.44
CA ILE A 53 3.51 -9.08 -7.43
C ILE A 53 2.10 -9.61 -7.69
N GLN A 54 1.17 -9.26 -6.80
CA GLN A 54 -0.25 -9.63 -6.89
C GLN A 54 -1.14 -8.40 -6.85
N ARG A 55 -2.36 -8.54 -7.39
CA ARG A 55 -3.39 -7.51 -7.28
C ARG A 55 -4.24 -7.77 -6.05
N GLY A 56 -4.50 -6.72 -5.28
CA GLY A 56 -5.34 -6.78 -4.09
C GLY A 56 -6.27 -5.57 -4.03
N ILE A 57 -7.42 -5.74 -3.37
CA ILE A 57 -8.32 -4.65 -3.02
C ILE A 57 -8.11 -4.35 -1.55
N GLU A 58 -7.70 -3.12 -1.24
CA GLU A 58 -7.57 -2.68 0.15
C GLU A 58 -8.96 -2.53 0.80
N VAL A 59 -9.31 -3.47 1.67
CA VAL A 59 -10.59 -3.48 2.43
C VAL A 59 -10.48 -2.85 3.81
N GLY A 60 -9.27 -2.62 4.30
CA GLY A 60 -9.02 -1.97 5.58
C GLY A 60 -7.57 -1.55 5.74
N HIS A 61 -7.34 -0.64 6.69
CA HIS A 61 -6.03 -0.08 6.99
C HIS A 61 -5.94 0.19 8.50
N VAL A 62 -4.76 -0.08 9.07
CA VAL A 62 -4.43 0.25 10.45
C VAL A 62 -3.23 1.19 10.46
N PHE A 63 -3.31 2.28 11.22
CA PHE A 63 -2.22 3.24 11.33
C PHE A 63 -1.85 3.47 12.79
N TYR A 64 -0.54 3.42 13.07
CA TYR A 64 0.01 4.07 14.26
C TYR A 64 0.23 5.54 13.93
N LEU A 65 -0.57 6.41 14.57
CA LEU A 65 -0.58 7.85 14.31
C LEU A 65 0.39 8.60 15.23
N GLY A 66 0.89 7.95 16.28
CA GLY A 66 1.69 8.55 17.31
C GLY A 66 0.96 9.74 17.94
N THR A 67 1.69 10.85 18.08
CA THR A 67 1.17 12.10 18.67
C THR A 67 0.78 13.16 17.63
N LYS A 68 0.67 12.80 16.35
CA LYS A 68 0.45 13.76 15.25
C LYS A 68 -0.77 14.67 15.49
N TYR A 69 -1.91 14.06 15.85
CA TYR A 69 -3.16 14.80 16.07
C TYR A 69 -3.27 15.38 17.48
N SER A 70 -2.87 14.62 18.49
CA SER A 70 -2.93 15.05 19.88
C SER A 70 -2.07 16.29 20.15
N LYS A 71 -0.92 16.44 19.49
CA LYS A 71 -0.12 17.68 19.52
C LYS A 71 -0.82 18.84 18.82
N ALA A 72 -1.38 18.61 17.64
CA ALA A 72 -2.02 19.67 16.86
C ALA A 72 -3.31 20.20 17.51
N MET A 73 -4.01 19.35 18.28
CA MET A 73 -5.28 19.68 18.95
C MET A 73 -5.13 19.96 20.45
N ASP A 74 -3.90 19.95 20.98
CA ASP A 74 -3.61 20.05 22.41
C ASP A 74 -4.39 19.05 23.30
N ALA A 75 -4.58 17.83 22.80
CA ALA A 75 -5.24 16.76 23.55
C ALA A 75 -4.22 16.06 24.46
N THR A 76 -4.39 16.23 25.77
CA THR A 76 -3.45 15.74 26.79
C THR A 76 -4.13 14.92 27.90
N PHE A 77 -3.34 14.11 28.60
CA PHE A 77 -3.71 13.43 29.84
C PHE A 77 -2.62 13.63 30.91
N LEU A 78 -2.96 13.41 32.18
CA LEU A 78 -1.99 13.42 33.27
C LEU A 78 -1.34 12.03 33.37
N ASP A 79 -0.04 11.95 33.14
CA ASP A 79 0.69 10.68 33.27
C ASP A 79 1.02 10.36 34.75
N VAL A 80 1.58 9.18 35.00
CA VAL A 80 1.93 8.67 36.34
C VAL A 80 2.87 9.58 37.13
N ASP A 81 3.63 10.44 36.44
CA ASP A 81 4.52 11.44 37.04
C ASP A 81 3.83 12.79 37.33
N GLY A 82 2.51 12.88 37.09
CA GLY A 82 1.73 14.10 37.30
C GLY A 82 1.97 15.16 36.23
N LYS A 83 2.55 14.82 35.07
CA LYS A 83 2.80 15.78 33.98
C LYS A 83 1.85 15.56 32.81
N PRO A 84 1.39 16.63 32.15
CA PRO A 84 0.63 16.50 30.91
C PRO A 84 1.47 15.82 29.83
N LYS A 85 0.91 14.80 29.19
CA LYS A 85 1.44 14.18 27.97
C LYS A 85 0.36 14.12 26.91
N HIS A 86 0.77 14.25 25.64
CA HIS A 86 -0.14 14.08 24.52
C HIS A 86 -0.50 12.61 24.35
N PHE A 87 -1.74 12.33 23.92
CA PHE A 87 -2.18 10.96 23.66
C PHE A 87 -1.37 10.32 22.53
N GLU A 88 -0.93 9.08 22.76
CA GLU A 88 -0.49 8.17 21.70
C GLU A 88 -1.72 7.61 20.99
N MET A 89 -1.77 7.71 19.67
CA MET A 89 -2.97 7.42 18.89
C MET A 89 -2.73 6.33 17.85
N GLY A 90 -3.75 5.51 17.65
CA GLY A 90 -3.89 4.64 16.49
C GLY A 90 -5.28 4.81 15.87
N CYS A 91 -5.41 4.48 14.59
CA CYS A 91 -6.72 4.40 13.95
C CYS A 91 -6.85 3.12 13.13
N TYR A 92 -8.10 2.65 13.02
CA TYR A 92 -8.45 1.38 12.42
C TYR A 92 -9.66 1.61 11.52
N GLY A 93 -9.50 1.34 10.22
CA GLY A 93 -10.53 1.59 9.22
C GLY A 93 -10.86 0.32 8.44
N ILE A 94 -12.15 0.06 8.25
CA ILE A 94 -12.66 -1.00 7.38
C ILE A 94 -13.67 -0.38 6.42
N GLY A 95 -13.49 -0.61 5.13
CA GLY A 95 -14.43 -0.20 4.09
C GLY A 95 -15.63 -1.16 4.03
N VAL A 96 -16.62 -0.99 4.91
CA VAL A 96 -17.78 -1.91 5.02
C VAL A 96 -18.48 -2.14 3.68
N THR A 97 -18.76 -1.08 2.92
CA THR A 97 -19.39 -1.18 1.59
C THR A 97 -18.42 -1.74 0.54
N ARG A 98 -17.11 -1.46 0.68
CA ARG A 98 -16.07 -1.98 -0.22
C ARG A 98 -15.88 -3.49 -0.06
N ILE A 99 -16.00 -4.02 1.16
CA ILE A 99 -15.91 -5.47 1.42
C ILE A 99 -16.94 -6.24 0.59
N LEU A 100 -18.15 -5.71 0.44
CA LEU A 100 -19.19 -6.34 -0.36
C LEU A 100 -18.74 -6.53 -1.82
N GLY A 101 -18.23 -5.44 -2.43
CA GLY A 101 -17.70 -5.49 -3.79
C GLY A 101 -16.47 -6.39 -3.92
N ALA A 102 -15.57 -6.36 -2.95
CA ALA A 102 -14.38 -7.22 -2.93
C ALA A 102 -14.74 -8.72 -2.81
N ALA A 103 -15.77 -9.06 -2.03
CA ALA A 103 -16.26 -10.42 -1.91
C ALA A 103 -16.84 -10.93 -3.24
N ILE A 104 -17.64 -10.11 -3.94
CA ILE A 104 -18.17 -10.44 -5.26
C ILE A 104 -17.03 -10.59 -6.29
N GLU A 105 -16.08 -9.66 -6.31
CA GLU A 105 -14.93 -9.71 -7.23
C GLU A 105 -14.13 -11.01 -7.08
N GLN A 106 -13.96 -11.47 -5.84
CA GLN A 106 -13.27 -12.73 -5.55
C GLN A 106 -14.12 -13.98 -5.82
N LYS A 107 -15.45 -13.86 -5.77
CA LYS A 107 -16.40 -14.98 -5.83
C LYS A 107 -17.63 -14.67 -6.69
N HIS A 108 -17.46 -14.82 -8.00
CA HIS A 108 -18.55 -14.81 -8.97
C HIS A 108 -18.26 -15.78 -10.11
N ASP A 109 -19.30 -16.13 -10.86
CA ASP A 109 -19.20 -16.87 -12.11
C ASP A 109 -20.19 -16.29 -13.15
N ASP A 110 -20.30 -16.95 -14.30
CA ASP A 110 -21.20 -16.54 -15.39
C ASP A 110 -22.69 -16.56 -14.99
N ARG A 111 -23.06 -17.20 -13.88
CA ARG A 111 -24.44 -17.28 -13.35
C ARG A 111 -24.71 -16.24 -12.27
N GLY A 112 -23.69 -15.54 -11.79
CA GLY A 112 -23.82 -14.40 -10.88
C GLY A 112 -22.92 -14.50 -9.65
N ILE A 113 -23.43 -13.97 -8.54
CA ILE A 113 -22.67 -13.81 -7.29
C ILE A 113 -22.62 -15.13 -6.52
N ILE A 114 -21.43 -15.51 -6.03
CA ILE A 114 -21.24 -16.63 -5.12
C ILE A 114 -20.94 -16.04 -3.73
N TRP A 115 -21.99 -15.83 -2.93
CA TRP A 115 -21.81 -15.28 -1.59
C TRP A 115 -21.07 -16.26 -0.65
N PRO A 116 -20.11 -15.77 0.15
CA PRO A 116 -19.69 -16.50 1.35
C PRO A 116 -20.87 -16.66 2.32
N ASP A 117 -20.98 -17.82 2.97
CA ASP A 117 -22.09 -18.16 3.88
C ASP A 117 -22.38 -17.08 4.95
N ALA A 118 -21.32 -16.43 5.47
CA ALA A 118 -21.44 -15.42 6.52
C ALA A 118 -22.11 -14.11 6.07
N ILE A 119 -22.18 -13.84 4.77
CA ILE A 119 -22.74 -12.60 4.21
C ILE A 119 -23.80 -12.84 3.12
N ALA A 120 -24.17 -14.10 2.88
CA ALA A 120 -25.27 -14.43 1.99
C ALA A 120 -26.57 -13.78 2.51
N PRO A 121 -27.37 -13.14 1.64
CA PRO A 121 -28.58 -12.45 2.08
C PRO A 121 -29.61 -13.42 2.67
N PHE A 122 -29.64 -14.65 2.15
CA PHE A 122 -30.45 -15.76 2.64
C PHE A 122 -29.68 -17.06 2.44
N THR A 123 -29.86 -18.03 3.34
CA THR A 123 -29.25 -19.37 3.20
C THR A 123 -29.94 -20.21 2.12
N VAL A 124 -31.26 -20.06 1.97
CA VAL A 124 -32.08 -20.76 0.97
C VAL A 124 -33.13 -19.80 0.43
N VAL A 125 -33.36 -19.84 -0.88
CA VAL A 125 -34.47 -19.15 -1.55
C VAL A 125 -35.43 -20.22 -2.10
N ILE A 126 -36.68 -20.21 -1.63
CA ILE A 126 -37.70 -21.18 -2.06
C ILE A 126 -38.48 -20.56 -3.23
N CYS A 127 -38.39 -21.17 -4.40
CA CYS A 127 -39.07 -20.72 -5.62
C CYS A 127 -40.11 -21.77 -6.05
N PRO A 128 -41.39 -21.66 -5.65
CA PRO A 128 -42.42 -22.60 -6.09
C PRO A 128 -42.70 -22.43 -7.59
N VAL A 129 -42.89 -23.55 -8.28
CA VAL A 129 -43.30 -23.59 -9.69
C VAL A 129 -44.75 -24.06 -9.74
N GLY A 130 -45.65 -23.20 -10.24
CA GLY A 130 -47.10 -23.48 -10.26
C GLY A 130 -47.78 -23.20 -8.92
N TYR A 131 -47.64 -21.97 -8.43
CA TYR A 131 -48.29 -21.51 -7.20
C TYR A 131 -49.69 -21.00 -7.52
N ASP A 132 -50.63 -21.93 -7.67
CA ASP A 132 -52.07 -21.67 -7.64
C ASP A 132 -52.62 -21.86 -6.21
#